data_AF-A0A971XFD1-F1
#
_entry.id   AF-A0A971XFD1-F1
#
_cell.length_a   1.000
_cell.length_b   1.000
_cell.length_c   1.000
_cell.angle_alpha   90.00
_cell.angle_beta   90.00
_cell.angle_gamma   90.00
#
_symmetry.space_group_name_H-M   'P 1'
#
loop_
_entity.id
_entity.type
_entity.pdbx_description
1 polymer ?
#
loop_
_entity_poly.entity_id
_entity_poly.type
_entity_poly.pdbx_seq_one_letter_code
_entity_poly.pdbx_strand_id
1 'polypeptide(L)'
;WNNIQKGFNTFDLSYEYSFYNPAKKSGFLGLGILFYNDVAGPMKLSTQNYTLNIAYHARIGEGNYISAGIYGGYVQKAFNEAELQWGSQYDENYPGFNPTLPSGETFEKTSFGVPDFGFGLQWNMIKGSRTISSNDGYRVNVGVGLFHLNQPKYKFYSGSEEQLKMRIAIHAQGQIGIENTNLSIMPRFLYMLQGKQDEILPGLLLRYTLKEESHYTGFARAIYLTVGGYYRTGDAAIAQLMLEVADLGMGFSYDINVSDLSAVTNSNGGFEVSLRYIIKNKANISYH
;
A
#
# COMPACT_ATOMS: atom_id res chain seq x y z
N TRP A 1 4.33 -19.82 3.36
CA TRP A 1 2.97 -19.82 3.95
C TRP A 1 2.10 -21.06 3.59
N ASN A 2 2.68 -22.25 3.37
CA ASN A 2 1.88 -23.45 3.00
C ASN A 2 1.71 -24.51 4.10
N ASN A 3 2.43 -24.43 5.23
CA ASN A 3 2.45 -25.52 6.21
C ASN A 3 1.97 -25.15 7.63
N ILE A 4 1.35 -23.99 7.81
CA ILE A 4 0.57 -23.68 9.01
C ILE A 4 -0.71 -23.01 8.50
N GLN A 5 -1.86 -23.62 8.79
CA GLN A 5 -3.25 -23.18 8.51
C GLN A 5 -3.43 -22.02 7.51
N LYS A 6 -3.87 -22.37 6.28
CA LYS A 6 -4.40 -21.55 5.17
C LYS A 6 -4.11 -20.05 5.14
N GLY A 7 -3.54 -19.63 4.02
CA GLY A 7 -2.88 -18.34 3.92
C GLY A 7 -3.72 -17.07 3.91
N PHE A 8 -3.14 -15.91 4.28
CA PHE A 8 -3.66 -14.63 3.79
C PHE A 8 -3.35 -14.53 2.30
N ASN A 9 -4.35 -14.15 1.50
CA ASN A 9 -4.16 -13.85 0.08
C ASN A 9 -4.78 -12.48 -0.20
N THR A 10 -3.94 -11.57 -0.66
CA THR A 10 -4.28 -10.17 -0.83
C THR A 10 -3.98 -9.73 -2.25
N PHE A 11 -4.91 -8.99 -2.85
CA PHE A 11 -4.74 -8.33 -4.14
C PHE A 11 -5.15 -6.87 -4.04
N ASP A 12 -4.37 -5.99 -4.65
CA ASP A 12 -4.63 -4.56 -4.71
C ASP A 12 -4.50 -4.04 -6.15
N LEU A 13 -5.41 -3.15 -6.53
CA LEU A 13 -5.42 -2.46 -7.81
C LEU A 13 -5.68 -0.98 -7.58
N SER A 14 -4.76 -0.13 -8.04
CA SER A 14 -4.91 1.32 -8.01
C SER A 14 -4.81 1.95 -9.39
N TYR A 15 -5.52 3.07 -9.57
CA TYR A 15 -5.40 3.93 -10.75
C TYR A 15 -5.46 5.39 -10.32
N GLU A 16 -4.48 6.17 -10.77
CA GLU A 16 -4.34 7.58 -10.44
C GLU A 16 -4.29 8.44 -11.71
N TYR A 17 -4.94 9.59 -11.66
CA TYR A 17 -4.95 10.56 -12.74
C TYR A 17 -4.73 11.97 -12.21
N SER A 18 -3.76 12.67 -12.79
CA SER A 18 -3.44 14.06 -12.46
C SER A 18 -3.94 15.00 -13.56
N PHE A 19 -4.80 15.95 -13.21
CA PHE A 19 -5.25 17.05 -14.07
C PHE A 19 -4.19 18.17 -14.13
N TYR A 20 -2.96 17.78 -14.45
CA TYR A 20 -1.84 18.71 -14.52
C TYR A 20 -1.93 19.57 -15.78
N ASN A 21 -1.85 20.88 -15.61
CA ASN A 21 -1.77 21.83 -16.70
C ASN A 21 -0.53 22.73 -16.52
N PRO A 22 0.49 22.64 -17.39
CA PRO A 22 1.70 23.46 -17.30
C PRO A 22 1.45 24.97 -17.27
N ALA A 23 0.36 25.43 -17.89
CA ALA A 23 0.00 26.85 -17.94
C ALA A 23 -0.53 27.38 -16.60
N LYS A 24 -1.09 26.50 -15.74
CA LYS A 24 -1.61 26.88 -14.42
C LYS A 24 -0.51 26.80 -13.37
N LYS A 25 -0.08 27.97 -12.88
CA LYS A 25 0.97 28.06 -11.85
C LYS A 25 0.48 27.78 -10.43
N SER A 26 -0.83 27.70 -10.18
CA SER A 26 -1.40 27.56 -8.82
C SER A 26 -1.37 26.13 -8.27
N GLY A 27 -1.34 25.11 -9.12
CA GLY A 27 -1.46 23.71 -8.71
C GLY A 27 -2.32 22.87 -9.65
N PHE A 28 -2.63 21.65 -9.24
CA PHE A 28 -3.45 20.72 -10.02
C PHE A 28 -4.31 19.80 -9.14
N LEU A 29 -5.37 19.25 -9.73
CA LEU A 29 -6.24 18.25 -9.08
C LEU A 29 -5.71 16.85 -9.38
N GLY A 30 -5.77 15.95 -8.40
CA GLY A 30 -5.55 14.52 -8.54
C GLY A 30 -6.82 13.74 -8.22
N LEU A 31 -7.08 12.69 -8.98
CA LEU A 31 -8.09 11.68 -8.69
C LEU A 31 -7.39 10.32 -8.59
N GLY A 32 -7.83 9.48 -7.66
CA GLY A 32 -7.33 8.12 -7.51
C GLY A 32 -8.44 7.16 -7.13
N ILE A 33 -8.42 5.96 -7.68
CA ILE A 33 -9.26 4.85 -7.24
C ILE A 33 -8.38 3.71 -6.74
N LEU A 34 -8.84 3.03 -5.70
CA LEU A 34 -8.18 1.89 -5.10
C LEU A 34 -9.21 0.78 -4.87
N PHE A 35 -8.88 -0.42 -5.30
CA PHE A 35 -9.62 -1.64 -5.01
C PHE A 35 -8.69 -2.61 -4.31
N TYR A 36 -9.12 -3.09 -3.14
CA TYR A 36 -8.38 -4.02 -2.32
C TYR A 36 -9.27 -5.21 -1.99
N ASN A 37 -8.73 -6.42 -2.10
CA ASN A 37 -9.37 -7.63 -1.64
C ASN A 37 -8.39 -8.49 -0.85
N ASP A 38 -8.84 -8.92 0.33
CA ASP A 38 -8.12 -9.83 1.20
C ASP A 38 -9.02 -10.99 1.62
N VAL A 39 -8.44 -12.18 1.67
CA VAL A 39 -9.09 -13.38 2.22
C VAL A 39 -8.19 -13.95 3.32
N ALA A 40 -8.72 -13.95 4.53
CA ALA A 40 -7.98 -14.27 5.74
C ALA A 40 -8.46 -15.56 6.40
N GLY A 41 -7.49 -16.41 6.79
CA GLY A 41 -7.66 -17.50 7.74
C GLY A 41 -8.52 -18.67 7.27
N PRO A 42 -8.72 -19.68 8.14
CA PRO A 42 -9.51 -20.87 7.82
C PRO A 42 -10.99 -20.56 7.57
N MET A 43 -11.50 -19.45 8.13
CA MET A 43 -12.88 -18.95 7.97
C MET A 43 -13.14 -18.28 6.61
N LYS A 44 -12.08 -18.08 5.80
CA LYS A 44 -12.11 -17.30 4.55
C LYS A 44 -12.83 -15.96 4.72
N LEU A 45 -12.49 -15.23 5.78
CA LEU A 45 -13.03 -13.90 5.99
C LEU A 45 -12.56 -13.02 4.84
N SER A 46 -13.47 -12.63 3.97
CA SER A 46 -13.22 -11.74 2.85
C SER A 46 -13.43 -10.30 3.27
N THR A 47 -12.41 -9.47 3.07
CA THR A 47 -12.51 -8.01 3.18
C THR A 47 -12.32 -7.41 1.79
N GLN A 48 -13.28 -6.62 1.34
CA GLN A 48 -13.21 -5.85 0.10
C GLN A 48 -13.25 -4.37 0.46
N ASN A 49 -12.38 -3.57 -0.12
CA ASN A 49 -12.38 -2.14 0.05
C ASN A 49 -12.33 -1.45 -1.31
N TYR A 50 -13.27 -0.53 -1.52
CA TYR A 50 -13.35 0.33 -2.69
C TYR A 50 -13.14 1.75 -2.21
N THR A 51 -12.13 2.46 -2.71
CA THR A 51 -11.83 3.82 -2.27
C THR A 51 -11.68 4.76 -3.45
N LEU A 52 -12.28 5.94 -3.35
CA LEU A 52 -12.11 7.08 -4.23
C LEU A 52 -11.36 8.18 -3.47
N ASN A 53 -10.30 8.70 -4.08
CA ASN A 53 -9.45 9.75 -3.55
C ASN A 53 -9.55 11.00 -4.43
N ILE A 54 -9.66 12.16 -3.79
CA ILE A 54 -9.58 13.46 -4.46
C ILE A 54 -8.58 14.31 -3.69
N ALA A 55 -7.60 14.86 -4.40
CA ALA A 55 -6.58 15.71 -3.81
C ALA A 55 -6.34 16.96 -4.65
N TYR A 56 -6.01 18.06 -3.98
CA TYR A 56 -5.50 19.26 -4.63
C TYR A 56 -4.04 19.46 -4.25
N HIS A 57 -3.18 19.63 -5.25
CA HIS A 57 -1.74 19.85 -5.09
C HIS A 57 -1.44 21.33 -5.38
N ALA A 58 -1.43 22.15 -4.33
CA ALA A 58 -1.12 23.57 -4.42
C ALA A 58 0.39 23.77 -4.59
N ARG A 59 0.78 24.53 -5.62
CA ARG A 59 2.19 24.91 -5.82
C ARG A 59 2.51 26.11 -4.94
N ILE A 60 3.46 25.94 -4.03
CA ILE A 60 3.89 26.99 -3.09
C ILE A 60 5.24 27.61 -3.46
N GLY A 61 5.98 26.98 -4.37
CA GLY A 61 7.27 27.46 -4.84
C GLY A 61 7.77 26.67 -6.04
N GLU A 62 8.99 26.96 -6.46
CA GLU A 62 9.66 26.14 -7.47
C GLU A 62 9.94 24.75 -6.89
N GLY A 63 9.42 23.71 -7.57
CA GLY A 63 9.56 22.33 -7.12
C GLY A 63 8.76 21.96 -5.85
N ASN A 64 8.06 22.90 -5.21
CA ASN A 64 7.42 22.68 -3.91
C ASN A 64 5.89 22.68 -4.03
N TYR A 65 5.27 21.64 -3.47
CA TYR A 65 3.82 21.45 -3.45
C TYR A 65 3.34 21.07 -2.05
N ILE A 66 2.26 21.69 -1.62
CA ILE A 66 1.46 21.22 -0.48
C ILE A 66 0.18 20.65 -1.05
N SER A 67 -0.17 19.45 -0.60
CA SER A 67 -1.32 18.71 -1.08
C SER A 67 -2.24 18.42 0.08
N ALA A 68 -3.54 18.56 -0.16
CA ALA A 68 -4.58 18.14 0.75
C ALA A 68 -5.56 17.27 -0.03
N GLY A 69 -5.97 16.16 0.57
CA GLY A 69 -6.89 15.24 -0.06
C GLY A 69 -7.85 14.62 0.94
N ILE A 70 -8.97 14.17 0.41
CA ILE A 70 -9.95 13.35 1.13
C ILE A 70 -10.11 12.04 0.38
N TYR A 71 -10.50 11.01 1.12
CA TYR A 71 -10.97 9.78 0.51
C TYR A 71 -12.34 9.41 1.06
N GLY A 72 -13.14 8.82 0.20
CA GLY A 72 -14.39 8.15 0.55
C GLY A 72 -14.35 6.74 0.00
N GLY A 73 -14.69 5.77 0.83
CA GLY A 73 -14.66 4.37 0.47
C GLY A 73 -15.82 3.57 1.06
N TYR A 74 -15.88 2.31 0.65
CA TYR A 74 -16.83 1.33 1.11
C TYR A 74 -16.08 0.04 1.42
N VAL A 75 -16.14 -0.37 2.68
CA VAL A 75 -15.52 -1.60 3.17
C VAL A 75 -16.61 -2.63 3.36
N GLN A 76 -16.51 -3.75 2.66
CA GLN A 76 -17.37 -4.91 2.81
C GLN A 76 -16.61 -6.05 3.48
N LYS A 77 -17.21 -6.65 4.50
CA LYS A 77 -16.71 -7.86 5.15
C LYS A 77 -17.73 -8.97 5.02
N ALA A 78 -17.27 -10.16 4.66
CA ALA A 78 -18.10 -11.34 4.53
C ALA A 78 -17.33 -12.60 4.94
N PHE A 79 -18.01 -13.57 5.54
CA PHE A 79 -17.43 -14.90 5.80
C PHE A 79 -18.43 -15.99 5.41
N ASN A 80 -17.94 -17.21 5.21
CA ASN A 80 -18.78 -18.36 4.90
C ASN A 80 -18.97 -19.24 6.13
N GLU A 81 -20.17 -19.24 6.69
CA GLU A 81 -20.52 -20.06 7.85
C GLU A 81 -20.37 -21.57 7.59
N ALA A 82 -20.62 -22.03 6.36
CA ALA A 82 -20.56 -23.45 6.02
C ALA A 82 -19.14 -24.05 6.12
N GLU A 83 -18.12 -23.21 6.21
CA GLU A 83 -16.72 -23.64 6.40
C GLU A 83 -16.27 -23.55 7.87
N LEU A 84 -17.14 -23.13 8.78
CA LEU A 84 -16.87 -23.03 10.21
C LEU A 84 -17.21 -24.34 10.92
N GLN A 85 -16.37 -24.70 11.89
CA GLN A 85 -16.58 -25.86 12.77
C GLN A 85 -16.68 -25.36 14.19
N TRP A 86 -17.76 -25.72 14.87
CA TRP A 86 -18.05 -25.28 16.23
C TRP A 86 -17.83 -26.41 17.23
N GLY A 87 -17.45 -26.09 18.46
CA GLY A 87 -17.24 -27.08 19.51
C GLY A 87 -18.49 -27.95 19.77
N SER A 88 -19.69 -27.39 19.59
CA SER A 88 -20.98 -28.10 19.68
C SER A 88 -21.18 -29.18 18.62
N GLN A 89 -20.36 -29.17 17.56
CA GLN A 89 -20.42 -30.12 16.46
C GLN A 89 -19.40 -31.26 16.61
N TYR A 90 -18.72 -31.33 17.76
CA TYR A 90 -17.88 -32.46 18.16
C TYR A 90 -18.56 -33.18 19.32
N ASP A 91 -18.91 -34.45 19.10
CA ASP A 91 -19.53 -35.34 20.09
C ASP A 91 -18.51 -36.39 20.52
N GLU A 92 -18.44 -36.73 21.80
CA GLU A 92 -17.58 -37.80 22.32
C GLU A 92 -17.95 -39.19 21.75
N ASN A 93 -19.18 -39.36 21.27
CA ASN A 93 -19.69 -40.60 20.69
C ASN A 93 -19.55 -40.69 19.16
N TYR A 94 -19.06 -39.62 18.52
CA TYR A 94 -18.81 -39.57 17.07
C TYR A 94 -17.33 -39.27 16.82
N PRO A 95 -16.60 -40.04 16.00
CA PRO A 95 -15.19 -39.77 15.74
C PRO A 95 -15.03 -38.50 14.89
N GLY A 96 -14.93 -37.34 15.55
CA GLY A 96 -14.59 -36.06 14.95
C GLY A 96 -15.77 -35.13 14.69
N PHE A 97 -15.62 -34.26 13.69
CA PHE A 97 -16.59 -33.22 13.34
C PHE A 97 -17.86 -33.82 12.72
N ASN A 98 -19.02 -33.47 13.26
CA ASN A 98 -20.32 -33.85 12.72
C ASN A 98 -21.08 -32.61 12.19
N PRO A 99 -21.14 -32.39 10.85
CA PRO A 99 -21.81 -31.23 10.26
C PRO A 99 -23.34 -31.23 10.41
N THR A 100 -23.94 -32.35 10.85
CA THR A 100 -25.39 -32.44 11.07
C THR A 100 -25.82 -31.89 12.43
N LEU A 101 -24.87 -31.67 13.36
CA LEU A 101 -25.15 -31.04 14.64
C LEU A 101 -25.26 -29.52 14.46
N PRO A 102 -26.20 -28.86 15.16
CA PRO A 102 -26.32 -27.41 15.12
C PRO A 102 -25.07 -26.75 15.74
N SER A 103 -24.61 -25.67 15.11
CA SER A 103 -23.51 -24.84 15.61
C SER A 103 -23.84 -24.15 16.95
N GLY A 104 -25.13 -23.93 17.23
CA GLY A 104 -25.58 -23.15 18.38
C GLY A 104 -25.37 -21.64 18.23
N GLU A 105 -24.71 -21.21 17.15
CA GLU A 105 -24.48 -19.81 16.83
C GLU A 105 -25.63 -19.26 15.96
N THR A 106 -26.01 -18.00 16.18
CA THR A 106 -27.01 -17.31 15.36
C THR A 106 -26.37 -16.07 14.75
N PHE A 107 -26.07 -16.12 13.45
CA PHE A 107 -25.56 -14.97 12.71
C PHE A 107 -26.72 -14.16 12.15
N GLU A 108 -26.82 -12.89 12.56
CA GLU A 108 -27.81 -11.97 11.98
C GLU A 108 -27.41 -11.56 10.55
N LYS A 109 -26.09 -11.46 10.29
CA LYS A 109 -25.52 -11.13 8.98
C LYS A 109 -24.17 -11.82 8.78
N THR A 110 -24.03 -12.54 7.68
CA THR A 110 -22.76 -13.14 7.22
C THR A 110 -21.97 -12.21 6.28
N SER A 111 -22.58 -11.09 5.88
CA SER A 111 -21.98 -10.03 5.06
C SER A 111 -22.54 -8.67 5.47
N PHE A 112 -21.67 -7.69 5.64
CA PHE A 112 -22.06 -6.29 5.82
C PHE A 112 -21.06 -5.38 5.12
N GLY A 113 -21.48 -4.15 4.83
CA GLY A 113 -20.56 -3.12 4.41
C GLY A 113 -20.83 -1.79 5.08
N VAL A 114 -19.77 -1.01 5.19
CA VAL A 114 -19.75 0.27 5.88
C VAL A 114 -19.05 1.31 5.01
N PRO A 115 -19.53 2.56 4.98
CA PRO A 115 -18.76 3.63 4.40
C PRO A 115 -17.53 3.91 5.27
N ASP A 116 -16.46 4.38 4.65
CA ASP A 116 -15.21 4.76 5.30
C ASP A 116 -14.70 6.09 4.74
N PHE A 117 -14.22 6.96 5.61
CA PHE A 117 -13.76 8.28 5.20
C PHE A 117 -12.43 8.63 5.85
N GLY A 118 -11.65 9.44 5.14
CA GLY A 118 -10.44 9.99 5.69
C GLY A 118 -9.88 11.18 4.94
N PHE A 119 -8.73 11.62 5.40
CA PHE A 119 -8.11 12.87 5.02
C PHE A 119 -6.58 12.72 5.01
N GLY A 120 -5.91 13.41 4.11
CA GLY A 120 -4.46 13.37 4.00
C GLY A 120 -3.88 14.75 3.69
N LEU A 121 -2.70 15.01 4.26
CA LEU A 121 -1.85 16.14 3.96
C LEU A 121 -0.48 15.65 3.53
N GLN A 122 0.10 16.33 2.55
CA GLN A 122 1.38 15.92 1.99
C GLN A 122 2.15 17.15 1.51
N TRP A 123 3.45 17.19 1.82
CA TRP A 123 4.40 18.09 1.21
C TRP A 123 5.30 17.31 0.26
N ASN A 124 5.56 17.90 -0.91
CA ASN A 124 6.45 17.37 -1.92
C ASN A 124 7.45 18.45 -2.35
N MET A 125 8.71 18.08 -2.44
CA MET A 125 9.77 18.91 -3.00
C MET A 125 10.51 18.13 -4.09
N ILE A 126 10.64 18.73 -5.27
CA ILE A 126 11.31 18.15 -6.42
C ILE A 126 12.30 19.16 -6.95
N LYS A 127 13.57 18.77 -6.99
CA LYS A 127 14.63 19.51 -7.68
C LYS A 127 15.24 18.62 -8.75
N GLY A 128 15.18 19.06 -10.00
CA GLY A 128 15.85 18.37 -11.11
C GLY A 128 17.37 18.49 -11.01
N SER A 129 18.07 17.56 -11.66
CA SER A 129 19.52 17.64 -11.84
C SER A 129 19.91 18.87 -12.66
N ARG A 130 21.05 19.49 -12.36
CA ARG A 130 21.56 20.66 -13.09
C ARG A 130 21.88 20.35 -14.55
N THR A 131 22.42 19.15 -14.80
CA THR A 131 22.65 18.62 -16.14
C THR A 131 22.10 17.20 -16.23
N ILE A 132 21.99 16.67 -17.44
CA ILE A 132 21.52 15.29 -17.66
C ILE A 132 22.43 14.29 -16.93
N SER A 133 23.73 14.57 -16.86
CA SER A 133 24.75 13.69 -16.28
C SER A 133 25.12 13.98 -14.81
N SER A 134 24.64 15.08 -14.21
CA SER A 134 25.09 15.46 -12.86
C SER A 134 24.51 14.58 -11.76
N ASN A 135 23.29 14.04 -11.97
CA ASN A 135 22.56 13.24 -10.98
C ASN A 135 22.54 13.86 -9.56
N ASP A 136 22.42 15.19 -9.47
CA ASP A 136 22.36 15.96 -8.20
C ASP A 136 20.92 16.37 -7.83
N GLY A 137 19.94 15.85 -8.56
CA GLY A 137 18.53 16.05 -8.27
C GLY A 137 18.07 15.31 -7.02
N TYR A 138 17.00 15.82 -6.42
CA TYR A 138 16.37 15.14 -5.29
C TYR A 138 14.84 15.30 -5.30
N ARG A 139 14.17 14.32 -4.72
CA ARG A 139 12.74 14.31 -4.45
C ARG A 139 12.52 13.97 -2.99
N VAL A 140 11.75 14.79 -2.30
CA VAL A 140 11.37 14.55 -0.91
C VAL A 140 9.86 14.62 -0.83
N ASN A 141 9.29 13.67 -0.11
CA ASN A 141 7.88 13.59 0.13
C ASN A 141 7.64 13.24 1.60
N VAL A 142 6.83 14.04 2.28
CA VAL A 142 6.44 13.83 3.68
C VAL A 142 4.95 14.05 3.79
N GLY A 143 4.24 13.21 4.53
CA GLY A 143 2.80 13.36 4.67
C GLY A 143 2.22 12.65 5.89
N VAL A 144 0.98 13.00 6.18
CA VAL A 144 0.16 12.40 7.22
C VAL A 144 -1.22 12.07 6.66
N GLY A 145 -1.73 10.89 6.99
CA GLY A 145 -3.06 10.43 6.65
C GLY A 145 -3.84 10.06 7.90
N LEU A 146 -5.12 10.45 7.94
CA LEU A 146 -6.09 10.06 8.94
C LEU A 146 -7.15 9.19 8.25
N PHE A 147 -7.29 7.96 8.70
CA PHE A 147 -8.19 6.95 8.14
C PHE A 147 -9.26 6.58 9.17
N HIS A 148 -10.41 6.10 8.69
CA HIS A 148 -11.52 5.68 9.53
C HIS A 148 -12.01 6.80 10.46
N LEU A 149 -12.14 8.02 9.93
CA LEU A 149 -12.59 9.19 10.68
C LEU A 149 -14.00 8.98 11.24
N ASN A 150 -14.85 8.27 10.50
CA ASN A 150 -16.21 7.91 10.92
C ASN A 150 -16.26 6.68 11.84
N GLN A 151 -15.11 6.08 12.16
CA GLN A 151 -14.94 4.93 13.07
C GLN A 151 -16.05 3.87 12.90
N PRO A 152 -16.15 3.23 11.72
CA PRO A 152 -17.28 2.39 11.39
C PRO A 152 -17.39 1.21 12.36
N LYS A 153 -18.63 0.81 12.65
CA LYS A 153 -18.96 -0.28 13.57
C LYS A 153 -19.25 -1.54 12.78
N TYR A 154 -18.63 -2.63 13.19
CA TYR A 154 -18.79 -3.97 12.67
C TYR A 154 -19.67 -4.79 13.62
N LYS A 155 -20.70 -5.44 13.07
CA LYS A 155 -21.62 -6.29 13.81
C LYS A 155 -21.89 -7.56 13.00
N PHE A 156 -21.49 -8.71 13.54
CA PHE A 156 -21.76 -10.02 12.93
C PHE A 156 -22.87 -10.77 13.68
N TYR A 157 -22.99 -10.57 15.00
CA TYR A 157 -24.04 -11.15 15.86
C TYR A 157 -24.60 -10.14 16.87
N SER A 158 -25.80 -10.41 17.40
CA SER A 158 -26.46 -9.59 18.41
C SER A 158 -25.58 -9.43 19.66
N GLY A 159 -25.19 -8.19 19.98
CA GLY A 159 -24.31 -7.89 21.12
C GLY A 159 -22.82 -7.77 20.79
N SER A 160 -22.37 -8.15 19.59
CA SER A 160 -21.05 -7.75 19.09
C SER A 160 -21.09 -6.33 18.55
N GLU A 161 -20.34 -5.43 19.18
CA GLU A 161 -20.05 -4.12 18.60
C GLU A 161 -18.55 -3.92 18.62
N GLU A 162 -17.93 -4.21 17.47
CA GLU A 162 -16.53 -3.89 17.26
C GLU A 162 -16.45 -2.57 16.50
N GLN A 163 -15.75 -1.60 17.05
CA GLN A 163 -15.57 -0.31 16.41
C GLN A 163 -14.19 -0.23 15.78
N LEU A 164 -14.13 -0.04 14.47
CA LEU A 164 -12.88 0.20 13.78
C LEU A 164 -12.29 1.53 14.27
N LYS A 165 -11.13 1.43 14.92
CA LYS A 165 -10.45 2.61 15.47
C LYS A 165 -9.83 3.42 14.34
N MET A 166 -9.82 4.73 14.55
CA MET A 166 -9.13 5.68 13.67
C MET A 166 -7.65 5.28 13.55
N ARG A 167 -7.13 5.34 12.32
CA ARG A 167 -5.72 5.07 12.03
C ARG A 167 -5.03 6.34 11.58
N ILE A 168 -3.85 6.61 12.14
CA ILE A 168 -2.97 7.70 11.73
C ILE A 168 -1.77 7.06 11.04
N ALA A 169 -1.42 7.53 9.85
CA ALA A 169 -0.20 7.14 9.15
C ALA A 169 0.66 8.37 8.87
N ILE A 170 1.93 8.32 9.22
CA ILE A 170 2.93 9.35 8.92
C ILE A 170 3.97 8.69 8.02
N HIS A 171 4.27 9.29 6.88
CA HIS A 171 5.29 8.78 5.98
C HIS A 171 6.29 9.87 5.59
N ALA A 172 7.52 9.44 5.35
CA ALA A 172 8.56 10.26 4.75
C ALA A 172 9.38 9.41 3.79
N GLN A 173 9.66 9.94 2.60
CA GLN A 173 10.52 9.29 1.62
C GLN A 173 11.38 10.31 0.89
N GLY A 174 12.61 9.91 0.60
CA GLY A 174 13.55 10.64 -0.23
C GLY A 174 13.95 9.83 -1.45
N GLN A 175 14.35 10.53 -2.51
CA GLN A 175 15.20 10.01 -3.56
C GLN A 175 16.27 11.08 -3.79
N ILE A 176 17.51 10.74 -3.48
CA ILE A 176 18.64 11.66 -3.50
C ILE A 176 19.64 11.10 -4.50
N GLY A 177 19.84 11.79 -5.62
CA GLY A 177 20.87 11.44 -6.57
C GLY A 177 22.26 11.66 -5.97
N ILE A 178 23.19 10.76 -6.27
CA ILE A 178 24.60 10.91 -5.90
C ILE A 178 25.31 11.54 -7.09
N GLU A 179 25.86 12.74 -6.86
CA GLU A 179 26.48 13.57 -7.87
C GLU A 179 27.57 12.80 -8.65
N ASN A 180 27.57 12.95 -9.99
CA ASN A 180 28.52 12.31 -10.91
C ASN A 180 28.52 10.76 -10.87
N THR A 181 27.40 10.15 -10.47
CA THR A 181 27.20 8.70 -10.52
C THR A 181 25.84 8.35 -11.10
N ASN A 182 25.59 7.07 -11.37
CA ASN A 182 24.27 6.57 -11.77
C ASN A 182 23.40 6.12 -10.58
N LEU A 183 23.81 6.45 -9.35
CA LEU A 183 23.21 5.94 -8.12
C LEU A 183 22.31 6.98 -7.46
N SER A 184 21.20 6.55 -6.88
CA SER A 184 20.38 7.33 -5.96
C SER A 184 20.12 6.56 -4.69
N ILE A 185 20.12 7.26 -3.55
CA ILE A 185 19.73 6.72 -2.25
C ILE A 185 18.28 7.09 -1.99
N MET A 186 17.49 6.12 -1.52
CA MET A 186 16.08 6.29 -1.25
C MET A 186 15.75 5.90 0.20
N PRO A 187 15.97 6.80 1.17
CA PRO A 187 15.50 6.57 2.53
C PRO A 187 13.97 6.63 2.58
N ARG A 188 13.36 5.74 3.35
CA ARG A 188 11.91 5.66 3.54
C ARG A 188 11.59 5.42 5.00
N PHE A 189 10.44 5.93 5.41
CA PHE A 189 9.94 5.78 6.76
C PHE A 189 8.42 5.79 6.72
N LEU A 190 7.81 4.86 7.44
CA LEU A 190 6.38 4.82 7.70
C LEU A 190 6.17 4.56 9.19
N TYR A 191 5.29 5.34 9.79
CA TYR A 191 4.75 5.12 11.13
C TYR A 191 3.23 5.02 11.03
N MET A 192 2.66 3.98 11.59
CA MET A 192 1.21 3.81 11.68
C MET A 192 0.80 3.60 13.12
N LEU A 193 -0.30 4.24 13.52
CA LEU A 193 -0.92 4.08 14.82
C LEU A 193 -2.41 3.80 14.63
N GLN A 194 -2.90 2.69 15.18
CA GLN A 194 -4.32 2.34 15.15
C GLN A 194 -4.75 1.79 16.51
N GLY A 195 -5.63 2.53 17.20
CA GLY A 195 -6.01 2.18 18.57
C GLY A 195 -4.79 2.22 19.51
N LYS A 196 -4.41 1.07 20.06
CA LYS A 196 -3.23 0.92 20.94
C LYS A 196 -2.03 0.28 20.23
N GLN A 197 -2.20 -0.13 18.97
CA GLN A 197 -1.17 -0.80 18.19
C GLN A 197 -0.48 0.21 17.28
N ASP A 198 0.84 0.09 17.18
CA ASP A 198 1.65 0.88 16.28
C ASP A 198 2.60 0.01 15.46
N GLU A 199 3.01 0.54 14.32
CA GLU A 199 3.98 -0.09 13.41
C GLU A 199 4.97 0.98 12.94
N ILE A 200 6.26 0.67 13.04
CA ILE A 200 7.35 1.51 12.56
C ILE A 200 8.14 0.74 11.50
N LEU A 201 8.26 1.32 10.32
CA LEU A 201 8.88 0.71 9.13
C LEU A 201 9.91 1.66 8.48
N PRO A 202 11.12 1.81 9.05
CA PRO A 202 12.25 2.42 8.34
C PRO A 202 12.69 1.54 7.18
N GLY A 203 13.18 2.16 6.12
CA GLY A 203 13.73 1.46 4.96
C GLY A 203 14.78 2.29 4.23
N LEU A 204 15.63 1.57 3.50
CA LEU A 204 16.66 2.15 2.66
C LEU A 204 16.74 1.35 1.36
N LEU A 205 16.59 2.05 0.25
CA LEU A 205 16.79 1.48 -1.07
C LEU A 205 17.89 2.24 -1.82
N LEU A 206 18.53 1.54 -2.75
CA LEU A 206 19.50 2.05 -3.70
C LEU A 206 18.93 1.85 -5.09
N ARG A 207 18.84 2.94 -5.86
CA ARG A 207 18.38 2.94 -7.25
C ARG A 207 19.58 3.18 -8.16
N TYR A 208 19.86 2.25 -9.04
CA TYR A 208 20.89 2.35 -10.06
C TYR A 208 20.27 2.58 -11.44
N THR A 209 20.74 3.60 -12.15
CA THR A 209 20.35 3.89 -13.53
C THR A 209 21.19 3.05 -14.48
N LEU A 210 20.59 1.99 -15.02
CA LEU A 210 21.23 1.06 -15.97
C LEU A 210 21.34 1.68 -17.37
N LYS A 211 20.33 2.46 -17.76
CA LYS A 211 20.27 3.13 -19.06
C LYS A 211 19.51 4.45 -18.92
N GLU A 212 20.10 5.52 -19.43
CA GLU A 212 19.45 6.84 -19.48
C GLU A 212 18.52 6.95 -20.69
N GLU A 213 17.46 7.76 -20.55
CA GLU A 213 16.55 8.06 -21.65
C GLU A 213 17.26 8.95 -22.69
N SER A 214 17.24 8.56 -23.97
CA SER A 214 17.81 9.40 -25.03
C SER A 214 16.75 10.38 -25.51
N HIS A 215 16.87 11.64 -25.08
CA HIS A 215 15.99 12.73 -25.49
C HIS A 215 16.06 13.06 -27.00
N TYR A 216 17.12 12.66 -27.70
CA TYR A 216 17.34 13.02 -29.11
C TYR A 216 16.72 12.06 -30.13
N THR A 217 16.57 10.77 -29.80
CA THR A 217 16.16 9.77 -30.79
C THR A 217 14.89 9.00 -30.40
N GLY A 218 14.44 9.09 -29.14
CA GLY A 218 13.26 8.36 -28.65
C GLY A 218 13.41 6.83 -28.61
N PHE A 219 14.57 6.27 -29.00
CA PHE A 219 14.80 4.83 -29.05
C PHE A 219 15.35 4.26 -27.73
N ALA A 220 15.94 5.09 -26.86
CA ALA A 220 16.55 4.63 -25.62
C ALA A 220 15.55 4.78 -24.46
N ARG A 221 14.98 3.66 -24.03
CA ARG A 221 14.13 3.55 -22.84
C ARG A 221 15.00 3.58 -21.59
N ALA A 222 14.65 4.42 -20.61
CA ALA A 222 15.32 4.42 -19.32
C ALA A 222 15.13 3.08 -18.62
N ILE A 223 16.19 2.59 -17.96
CA ILE A 223 16.13 1.37 -17.16
C ILE A 223 16.70 1.68 -15.78
N TYR A 224 15.93 1.35 -14.72
CA TYR A 224 16.35 1.50 -13.34
C TYR A 224 16.24 0.17 -12.60
N LEU A 225 17.26 -0.14 -11.80
CA LEU A 225 17.25 -1.24 -10.86
C LEU A 225 17.25 -0.65 -9.44
N THR A 226 16.22 -0.94 -8.66
CA THR A 226 16.14 -0.55 -7.25
C THR A 226 16.24 -1.79 -6.37
N VAL A 227 17.14 -1.75 -5.39
CA VAL A 227 17.34 -2.84 -4.41
C VAL A 227 17.42 -2.26 -3.01
N GLY A 228 17.02 -3.03 -2.01
CA GLY A 228 17.22 -2.67 -0.62
C GLY A 228 16.20 -3.35 0.26
N GLY A 229 15.81 -2.70 1.35
CA GLY A 229 14.82 -3.28 2.23
C GLY A 229 14.26 -2.34 3.29
N TYR A 230 13.38 -2.91 4.09
CA TYR A 230 12.71 -2.28 5.21
C TYR A 230 12.89 -3.14 6.45
N TYR A 231 12.69 -2.54 7.62
CA TYR A 231 12.65 -3.24 8.89
C TYR A 231 11.35 -2.92 9.59
N ARG A 232 10.44 -3.90 9.69
CA ARG A 232 9.21 -3.79 10.46
C ARG A 232 9.56 -4.07 11.92
N THR A 233 9.57 -3.01 12.71
CA THR A 233 10.07 -3.04 14.08
C THR A 233 9.31 -4.08 14.91
N GLY A 234 10.04 -5.05 15.45
CA GLY A 234 9.45 -6.14 16.26
C GLY A 234 8.87 -7.31 15.46
N ASP A 235 8.98 -7.33 14.14
CA ASP A 235 8.39 -8.40 13.31
C ASP A 235 9.36 -8.98 12.25
N ALA A 236 9.72 -8.21 11.23
CA ALA A 236 10.38 -8.74 10.03
C ALA A 236 11.36 -7.77 9.35
N ALA A 237 12.39 -8.31 8.72
CA ALA A 237 13.19 -7.61 7.72
C ALA A 237 12.63 -7.91 6.33
N ILE A 238 12.39 -6.88 5.52
CA ILE A 238 11.75 -7.00 4.21
C ILE A 238 12.80 -6.71 3.13
N ALA A 239 13.11 -7.70 2.30
CA ALA A 239 13.95 -7.48 1.12
C ALA A 239 13.09 -7.01 -0.05
N GLN A 240 13.57 -6.03 -0.82
CA GLN A 240 12.86 -5.48 -1.99
C GLN A 240 13.77 -5.37 -3.22
N LEU A 241 13.22 -5.75 -4.36
CA LEU A 241 13.80 -5.63 -5.69
C LEU A 241 12.75 -4.99 -6.62
N MET A 242 13.15 -3.99 -7.41
CA MET A 242 12.28 -3.40 -8.42
C MET A 242 13.04 -3.10 -9.70
N LEU A 243 12.48 -3.51 -10.83
CA LEU A 243 13.00 -3.21 -12.17
C LEU A 243 12.02 -2.28 -12.87
N GLU A 244 12.50 -1.12 -13.33
CA GLU A 244 11.73 -0.17 -14.14
C GLU A 244 12.31 -0.13 -15.55
N VAL A 245 11.46 -0.38 -16.54
CA VAL A 245 11.79 -0.28 -17.97
C VAL A 245 10.82 0.71 -18.61
N ALA A 246 11.33 1.91 -18.92
CA ALA A 246 10.53 3.07 -19.30
C ALA A 246 9.39 3.33 -18.31
N ASP A 247 8.15 3.15 -18.76
CA ASP A 247 6.94 3.44 -18.00
C ASP A 247 6.41 2.22 -17.23
N LEU A 248 7.01 1.04 -17.42
CA LEU A 248 6.66 -0.20 -16.72
C LEU A 248 7.60 -0.43 -15.53
N GLY A 249 7.05 -0.74 -14.36
CA GLY A 249 7.78 -1.16 -13.18
C GLY A 249 7.29 -2.51 -12.67
N MET A 250 8.20 -3.41 -12.33
CA MET A 250 7.93 -4.69 -11.71
C MET A 250 8.67 -4.76 -10.38
N GLY A 251 7.98 -5.08 -9.30
CA GLY A 251 8.55 -5.19 -7.96
C GLY A 251 8.33 -6.56 -7.35
N PHE A 252 9.29 -6.97 -6.53
CA PHE A 252 9.23 -8.18 -5.71
C PHE A 252 9.69 -7.83 -4.30
N SER A 253 8.99 -8.35 -3.29
CA SER A 253 9.41 -8.27 -1.89
C SER A 253 9.24 -9.59 -1.18
N TYR A 254 10.06 -9.80 -0.14
CA TYR A 254 10.00 -10.97 0.72
C TYR A 254 10.24 -10.58 2.18
N ASP A 255 9.31 -10.97 3.04
CA ASP A 255 9.39 -10.74 4.47
C ASP A 255 10.19 -11.88 5.13
N ILE A 256 11.21 -11.53 5.90
CA ILE A 256 12.04 -12.45 6.69
C ILE A 256 11.72 -12.17 8.16
N ASN A 257 10.94 -13.05 8.79
CA ASN A 257 10.55 -12.88 10.19
C ASN A 257 11.77 -12.94 11.11
N VAL A 258 11.92 -11.93 11.97
CA VAL A 258 13.03 -11.81 12.95
C VAL A 258 12.54 -11.84 14.40
N SER A 259 11.22 -11.92 14.64
CA SER A 259 10.61 -11.99 15.97
C SER A 259 10.71 -13.39 16.60
N ASP A 260 10.32 -13.52 17.87
CA ASP A 260 10.33 -14.79 18.63
C ASP A 260 9.45 -15.89 18.00
N LEU A 261 8.59 -15.55 17.02
CA LEU A 261 7.87 -16.50 16.17
C LEU A 261 8.74 -17.20 15.10
N SER A 262 10.00 -16.78 14.92
CA SER A 262 10.97 -17.37 13.99
C SER A 262 11.23 -18.87 14.25
N ALA A 263 11.11 -19.30 15.52
CA ALA A 263 11.21 -20.70 15.93
C ALA A 263 10.03 -21.58 15.46
N VAL A 264 8.89 -20.98 15.11
CA VAL A 264 7.69 -21.70 14.64
C VAL A 264 7.56 -21.66 13.11
N THR A 265 8.12 -20.64 12.45
CA THR A 265 7.96 -20.42 11.00
C THR A 265 9.21 -20.74 10.15
N ASN A 266 10.35 -21.08 10.78
CA ASN A 266 11.66 -21.22 10.12
C ASN A 266 12.07 -19.96 9.31
N SER A 267 11.74 -18.76 9.82
CA SER A 267 11.97 -17.48 9.13
C SER A 267 11.28 -17.31 7.77
N ASN A 268 10.30 -18.18 7.44
CA ASN A 268 9.57 -18.09 6.17
C ASN A 268 8.42 -17.07 6.26
N GLY A 269 8.57 -15.90 5.65
CA GLY A 269 7.48 -14.94 5.51
C GLY A 269 6.66 -15.10 4.22
N GLY A 270 5.97 -14.02 3.86
CA GLY A 270 5.20 -13.88 2.62
C GLY A 270 6.03 -13.23 1.52
N PHE A 271 5.74 -13.57 0.26
CA PHE A 271 6.26 -12.83 -0.89
C PHE A 271 5.16 -11.95 -1.47
N GLU A 272 5.55 -10.83 -2.05
CA GLU A 272 4.65 -9.93 -2.77
C GLU A 272 5.21 -9.62 -4.15
N VAL A 273 4.31 -9.43 -5.11
CA VAL A 273 4.65 -9.03 -6.48
C VAL A 273 3.82 -7.80 -6.81
N SER A 274 4.47 -6.78 -7.39
CA SER A 274 3.80 -5.56 -7.83
C SER A 274 4.11 -5.25 -9.30
N LEU A 275 3.12 -4.65 -9.97
CA LEU A 275 3.22 -4.17 -11.33
C LEU A 275 2.71 -2.72 -11.37
N ARG A 276 3.47 -1.83 -12.02
CA ARG A 276 3.11 -0.43 -12.19
C ARG A 276 3.29 -0.02 -13.64
N TYR A 277 2.34 0.73 -14.18
CA TYR A 277 2.45 1.33 -15.51
C TYR A 277 2.11 2.82 -15.47
N ILE A 278 2.96 3.66 -16.07
CA ILE A 278 2.75 5.11 -16.14
C ILE A 278 2.20 5.49 -17.51
N ILE A 279 0.99 6.04 -17.55
CA ILE A 279 0.40 6.58 -18.77
C ILE A 279 0.83 8.04 -18.92
N LYS A 280 1.75 8.31 -19.85
CA LYS A 280 2.17 9.68 -20.17
C LYS A 280 1.12 10.39 -21.03
N ASN A 281 0.50 11.44 -20.51
CA ASN A 281 -0.42 12.27 -21.28
C ASN A 281 0.38 13.24 -22.17
N LYS A 282 0.33 13.07 -23.50
CA LYS A 282 1.02 13.93 -24.49
C LYS A 282 0.24 15.23 -24.79
N ALA A 283 -0.38 15.84 -23.79
CA ALA A 283 -1.18 17.05 -24.02
C ALA A 283 -0.31 18.32 -24.01
N ASN A 284 -0.19 18.93 -25.21
CA ASN A 284 0.29 20.28 -25.54
C ASN A 284 1.80 20.58 -25.45
N ILE A 285 2.56 20.01 -26.39
CA ILE A 285 3.71 20.72 -26.97
C ILE A 285 3.15 21.59 -28.10
N SER A 286 2.63 22.78 -27.76
CA SER A 286 2.38 23.82 -28.75
C SER A 286 3.71 24.51 -29.00
N TYR A 287 4.35 24.25 -30.14
CA TYR A 287 5.43 25.09 -30.63
C TYR A 287 4.83 26.45 -31.00
N HIS A 288 5.12 27.49 -30.23
CA HIS A 288 5.06 28.89 -30.66
C HIS A 288 6.44 29.49 -30.40
#